data_AF-A0A527YW78-F1
#
_entry.id   AF-A0A527YW78-F1
#
_cell.length_a   1.000
_cell.length_b   1.000
_cell.length_c   1.000
_cell.angle_alpha   90.00
_cell.angle_beta   90.00
_cell.angle_gamma   90.00
#
_symmetry.space_group_name_H-M   'P 1'
#
loop_
_entity.id
_entity.type
_entity.pdbx_description
1 polymer ?
#
loop_
_entity_poly.entity_id
_entity_poly.type
_entity_poly.pdbx_seq_one_letter_code
_entity_poly.pdbx_strand_id
1 'polypeptide(L)'
;AIIDASVAALRAKIAELGAGRVAAFYAEPIQGSGGVLVPPTGWLKALRAVCKEHDILFVVDEVITAFGRTGPLFACEEDEVVPDLMTTAKGLTSGYVPMGAVFISDHVYNTIADGAGKAPVGHGYTYSA
;
A
#
# COMPACT_ATOMS: atom_id res chain seq x y z
N ALA A 1 -13.15 16.69 8.71
CA ALA A 1 -13.29 16.05 10.04
C ALA A 1 -12.50 14.74 10.13
N ILE A 2 -12.96 13.63 9.52
CA ILE A 2 -12.24 12.34 9.59
C ILE A 2 -10.85 12.43 8.93
N ILE A 3 -10.77 13.00 7.72
CA ILE A 3 -9.49 13.19 7.01
C ILE A 3 -8.51 14.00 7.87
N ASP A 4 -8.94 15.15 8.36
CA ASP A 4 -8.09 16.02 9.19
C ASP A 4 -7.62 15.31 10.47
N ALA A 5 -8.52 14.56 11.12
CA ALA A 5 -8.18 13.80 12.32
C ALA A 5 -7.19 12.66 12.03
N SER A 6 -7.36 11.94 10.92
CA SER A 6 -6.42 10.89 10.48
C SER A 6 -5.05 11.45 10.12
N VAL A 7 -5.01 12.57 9.39
CA VAL A 7 -3.76 13.29 9.06
C VAL A 7 -3.05 13.75 10.34
N ALA A 8 -3.78 14.36 11.27
CA ALA A 8 -3.22 14.80 12.54
C ALA A 8 -2.67 13.62 13.36
N ALA A 9 -3.41 12.51 13.43
CA ALA A 9 -2.97 11.31 14.13
C ALA A 9 -1.72 10.69 13.50
N LEU A 10 -1.65 10.59 12.17
CA LEU A 10 -0.49 10.08 11.45
C LEU A 10 0.75 10.95 11.71
N ARG A 11 0.62 12.29 11.59
CA ARG A 11 1.72 13.22 11.86
C ARG A 11 2.21 13.15 13.30
N ALA A 12 1.28 13.11 14.27
CA ALA A 12 1.62 12.95 15.67
C ALA A 12 2.39 11.65 15.91
N LYS A 13 1.98 10.55 15.28
CA LYS A 13 2.67 9.26 15.43
C LYS A 13 4.05 9.25 14.79
N ILE A 14 4.21 9.85 13.61
CA ILE A 14 5.52 10.02 12.96
C ILE A 14 6.45 10.86 13.85
N ALA A 15 5.96 11.95 14.43
CA ALA A 15 6.75 12.80 15.33
C ALA A 15 7.15 12.06 16.62
N GLU A 16 6.26 11.27 17.20
CA GLU A 16 6.53 10.44 18.38
C GLU A 16 7.62 9.39 18.11
N LEU A 17 7.57 8.72 16.96
CA LEU A 17 8.52 7.67 16.60
C LEU A 17 9.85 8.21 16.05
N GLY A 18 9.82 9.43 15.47
CA GLY A 18 10.88 9.99 14.64
C GLY A 18 10.80 9.47 13.20
N ALA A 19 10.70 10.37 12.21
CA ALA A 19 10.49 10.01 10.81
C ALA A 19 11.52 9.01 10.26
N GLY A 20 12.81 9.18 10.59
CA GLY A 20 13.88 8.25 10.17
C GLY A 20 13.80 6.84 10.75
N ARG A 21 12.79 6.55 11.59
CA ARG A 21 12.50 5.21 12.11
C ARG A 21 11.23 4.61 11.52
N VAL A 22 10.51 5.31 10.65
CA VAL A 22 9.27 4.85 10.03
C VAL A 22 9.54 4.53 8.57
N ALA A 23 9.53 3.24 8.21
CA ALA A 23 9.83 2.83 6.84
C ALA A 23 8.62 2.93 5.89
N ALA A 24 7.44 2.53 6.37
CA ALA A 24 6.24 2.42 5.55
C ALA A 24 4.95 2.63 6.34
N PHE A 25 3.89 3.02 5.63
CA PHE A 25 2.51 3.07 6.10
C PHE A 25 1.65 2.16 5.21
N TYR A 26 0.86 1.28 5.84
CA TYR A 26 -0.05 0.35 5.16
C TYR A 26 -1.50 0.80 5.32
N ALA A 27 -2.28 0.76 4.24
CA ALA A 27 -3.71 1.04 4.28
C ALA A 27 -4.49 0.17 3.29
N GLU A 28 -5.57 -0.45 3.75
CA GLU A 28 -6.64 -0.90 2.86
C GLU A 28 -7.40 0.35 2.35
N PRO A 29 -7.72 0.48 1.03
CA PRO A 29 -8.57 1.57 0.54
C PRO A 29 -9.95 1.58 1.20
N ILE A 30 -10.50 0.40 1.46
CA ILE A 30 -11.71 0.16 2.24
C ILE A 30 -11.40 -0.99 3.18
N GLN A 31 -11.53 -0.78 4.49
CA GLN A 31 -11.19 -1.81 5.46
C GLN A 31 -12.21 -2.95 5.39
N GLY A 32 -11.81 -4.11 4.86
CA GLY A 32 -12.74 -5.20 4.56
C GLY A 32 -13.15 -5.95 5.83
N SER A 33 -12.23 -6.74 6.38
CA SER A 33 -12.49 -7.60 7.54
C SER A 33 -12.74 -6.84 8.84
N GLY A 34 -12.43 -5.54 8.89
CA GLY A 34 -12.75 -4.66 10.02
C GLY A 34 -14.19 -4.19 10.12
N GLY A 35 -15.07 -4.62 9.20
CA GLY A 35 -16.47 -4.25 9.19
C GLY A 35 -16.89 -3.36 8.01
N VAL A 36 -16.20 -3.48 6.86
CA VAL A 36 -16.50 -2.71 5.64
C VAL A 36 -16.51 -1.21 5.92
N LEU A 37 -15.36 -0.71 6.38
CA LEU A 37 -15.20 0.70 6.74
C LEU A 37 -14.77 1.47 5.50
N VAL A 38 -15.73 2.14 4.86
CA VAL A 38 -15.49 3.00 3.69
C VAL A 38 -15.00 4.36 4.21
N PRO A 39 -13.74 4.75 3.93
CA PRO A 39 -13.28 6.08 4.32
C PRO A 39 -13.93 7.16 3.42
N PRO A 40 -13.92 8.42 3.86
CA PRO A 40 -14.34 9.53 2.99
C PRO A 40 -13.43 9.63 1.76
N THR A 41 -13.97 10.00 0.60
CA THR A 41 -13.19 10.30 -0.61
C THR A 41 -12.07 11.29 -0.33
N GLY A 42 -10.89 11.03 -0.86
CA GLY A 42 -9.66 11.80 -0.66
C GLY A 42 -8.89 11.44 0.60
N TRP A 43 -9.38 10.51 1.44
CA TRP A 43 -8.68 10.08 2.65
C TRP A 43 -7.36 9.39 2.32
N LEU A 44 -7.34 8.48 1.34
CA LEU A 44 -6.13 7.75 0.98
C LEU A 44 -5.09 8.71 0.38
N LYS A 45 -5.56 9.65 -0.47
CA LYS A 45 -4.74 10.73 -1.04
C LYS A 45 -4.10 11.61 0.03
N ALA A 46 -4.86 11.97 1.06
CA ALA A 46 -4.37 12.79 2.16
C ALA A 46 -3.28 12.06 2.98
N LEU A 47 -3.43 10.78 3.26
CA LEU A 47 -2.41 10.00 3.96
C LEU A 47 -1.15 9.77 3.11
N ARG A 48 -1.32 9.52 1.80
CA ARG A 48 -0.19 9.43 0.86
C ARG A 48 0.64 10.71 0.85
N ALA A 49 -0.01 11.88 0.89
CA ALA A 49 0.68 13.17 0.93
C ALA A 49 1.55 13.32 2.18
N VAL A 50 1.02 12.98 3.36
CA VAL A 50 1.80 13.00 4.62
C VAL A 50 3.00 12.04 4.53
N CYS A 51 2.80 10.82 4.04
CA CYS A 51 3.89 9.86 3.90
C CYS A 51 4.98 10.37 2.94
N LYS A 52 4.58 11.05 1.85
CA LYS A 52 5.51 11.68 0.90
C LYS A 52 6.39 12.75 1.54
N GLU A 53 5.81 13.60 2.39
CA GLU A 53 6.54 14.68 3.08
C GLU A 53 7.62 14.15 4.03
N HIS A 54 7.46 12.93 4.52
CA HIS A 54 8.34 12.31 5.51
C HIS A 54 9.23 11.19 4.95
N ASP A 55 9.25 11.00 3.63
CA ASP A 55 9.99 9.90 2.96
C ASP A 55 9.60 8.51 3.48
N ILE A 56 8.30 8.31 3.72
CA ILE A 56 7.71 7.06 4.18
C ILE A 56 7.04 6.38 2.99
N LEU A 57 7.37 5.10 2.77
CA LEU A 57 6.73 4.29 1.72
C LEU A 57 5.24 4.13 2.00
N PHE A 58 4.42 4.32 0.98
CA PHE A 58 2.97 4.16 1.06
C PHE A 58 2.56 2.85 0.39
N VAL A 59 2.06 1.92 1.21
CA VAL A 59 1.62 0.60 0.76
C VAL A 59 0.11 0.53 0.80
N VAL A 60 -0.48 0.21 -0.35
CA VAL A 60 -1.93 0.02 -0.44
C VAL A 60 -2.23 -1.48 -0.44
N ASP A 61 -3.04 -1.91 0.53
CA ASP A 61 -3.50 -3.29 0.63
C ASP A 61 -4.80 -3.50 -0.14
N GLU A 62 -4.66 -4.01 -1.36
CA GLU A 62 -5.77 -4.28 -2.26
C GLU A 62 -6.10 -5.77 -2.35
N VAL A 63 -5.73 -6.55 -1.34
CA VAL A 63 -6.07 -7.98 -1.27
C VAL A 63 -7.58 -8.20 -1.41
N ILE A 64 -8.43 -7.31 -0.89
CA ILE A 64 -9.90 -7.39 -1.04
C ILE A 64 -10.41 -6.50 -2.18
N THR A 65 -9.88 -5.29 -2.28
CA THR A 65 -10.47 -4.20 -3.08
C THR A 65 -10.08 -4.24 -4.56
N ALA A 66 -8.97 -4.92 -4.92
CA ALA A 66 -8.54 -5.06 -6.30
C ALA A 66 -9.49 -5.91 -7.15
N PHE A 67 -9.27 -5.86 -8.46
CA PHE A 67 -9.89 -6.67 -9.50
C PHE A 67 -11.41 -6.48 -9.57
N GLY A 68 -11.86 -5.22 -9.49
CA GLY A 68 -13.25 -4.84 -9.76
C GLY A 68 -14.19 -4.92 -8.57
N ARG A 69 -13.72 -5.25 -7.36
CA ARG A 69 -14.58 -5.36 -6.16
C ARG A 69 -15.35 -4.06 -5.88
N THR A 70 -14.71 -2.91 -6.09
CA THR A 70 -15.28 -1.59 -5.82
C THR A 70 -15.83 -0.91 -7.07
N GLY A 71 -15.68 -1.51 -8.27
CA GLY A 71 -15.98 -0.88 -9.55
C GLY A 71 -14.73 -0.74 -10.44
N PRO A 72 -13.76 0.13 -10.10
CA PRO A 72 -12.48 0.22 -10.81
C PRO A 72 -11.61 -1.02 -10.64
N LEU A 73 -10.52 -1.12 -11.42
CA LEU A 73 -9.59 -2.25 -11.33
C LEU A 73 -8.89 -2.29 -9.97
N PHE A 74 -8.43 -1.13 -9.48
CA PHE A 74 -7.91 -0.94 -8.12
C PHE A 74 -8.68 0.18 -7.44
N ALA A 75 -9.05 0.01 -6.17
CA ALA A 75 -9.81 1.03 -5.44
C ALA A 75 -9.02 2.33 -5.21
N CYS A 76 -7.69 2.27 -5.12
CA CYS A 76 -6.87 3.46 -4.96
C CYS A 76 -6.90 4.42 -6.17
N GLU A 77 -7.37 3.97 -7.33
CA GLU A 77 -7.58 4.82 -8.51
C GLU A 77 -8.65 5.90 -8.26
N GLU A 78 -9.64 5.64 -7.40
CA GLU A 78 -10.70 6.59 -7.06
C GLU A 78 -10.16 7.86 -6.38
N ASP A 79 -9.12 7.69 -5.56
CA ASP A 79 -8.41 8.77 -4.89
C ASP A 79 -7.17 9.27 -5.67
N GLU A 80 -6.99 8.81 -6.92
CA GLU A 80 -5.84 9.09 -7.78
C GLU A 80 -4.49 8.78 -7.10
N VAL A 81 -4.44 7.72 -6.29
CA VAL A 81 -3.24 7.33 -5.54
C VAL A 81 -2.43 6.32 -6.32
N VAL A 82 -1.16 6.66 -6.55
CA VAL A 82 -0.12 5.71 -6.99
C VAL A 82 0.69 5.32 -5.74
N PRO A 83 0.57 4.06 -5.26
CA PRO A 83 1.32 3.60 -4.10
C PRO A 83 2.75 3.21 -4.48
N ASP A 84 3.62 3.15 -3.47
CA ASP A 84 5.00 2.72 -3.65
C ASP A 84 5.08 1.18 -3.77
N LEU A 85 4.19 0.49 -3.03
CA LEU A 85 3.92 -0.95 -3.16
C LEU A 85 2.41 -1.24 -3.06
N MET A 86 1.95 -2.33 -3.67
CA MET A 86 0.56 -2.80 -3.56
C MET A 86 0.51 -4.30 -3.28
N THR A 87 -0.22 -4.71 -2.24
CA THR A 87 -0.48 -6.14 -1.97
C THR A 87 -1.76 -6.59 -2.65
N THR A 88 -1.69 -7.71 -3.37
CA THR A 88 -2.83 -8.28 -4.09
C THR A 88 -2.90 -9.79 -3.86
N ALA A 89 -4.11 -10.34 -3.84
CA ALA A 89 -4.41 -11.77 -3.78
C ALA A 89 -5.89 -11.96 -4.17
N LYS A 90 -6.59 -12.94 -3.59
CA LYS A 90 -8.04 -13.18 -3.72
C LYS A 90 -8.57 -13.04 -5.15
N GLY A 91 -9.07 -11.85 -5.52
CA GLY A 91 -9.57 -11.54 -6.86
C GLY A 91 -8.55 -11.82 -7.97
N LEU A 92 -7.25 -11.75 -7.66
CA LEU A 92 -6.13 -12.03 -8.57
C LEU A 92 -6.30 -13.33 -9.35
N THR A 93 -6.75 -14.39 -8.68
CA THR A 93 -7.03 -15.70 -9.31
C THR A 93 -8.50 -16.08 -9.19
N SER A 94 -9.34 -15.17 -8.71
CA SER A 94 -10.73 -15.45 -8.33
C SER A 94 -10.87 -16.68 -7.41
N GLY A 95 -9.83 -16.97 -6.61
CA GLY A 95 -9.78 -18.13 -5.72
C GLY A 95 -9.55 -19.49 -6.39
N TYR A 96 -9.30 -19.55 -7.71
CA TYR A 96 -9.08 -20.82 -8.41
C TYR A 96 -7.74 -21.47 -8.05
N VAL A 97 -6.72 -20.66 -7.76
CA VAL A 97 -5.38 -21.11 -7.35
C VAL A 97 -4.86 -20.19 -6.25
N PRO A 98 -4.21 -20.71 -5.20
CA PRO A 98 -3.57 -19.89 -4.18
C PRO A 98 -2.47 -19.02 -4.80
N MET A 99 -2.62 -17.70 -4.72
CA MET A 99 -1.65 -16.74 -5.24
C MET A 99 -1.76 -15.42 -4.51
N GLY A 100 -0.61 -14.81 -4.25
CA GLY A 100 -0.49 -13.41 -3.88
C GLY A 100 0.62 -12.78 -4.70
N ALA A 101 0.54 -11.47 -4.90
CA ALA A 101 1.56 -10.69 -5.57
C ALA A 101 1.76 -9.35 -4.87
N VAL A 102 2.99 -8.86 -4.91
CA VAL A 102 3.33 -7.50 -4.50
C VAL A 102 3.75 -6.75 -5.75
N PHE A 103 2.97 -5.73 -6.11
CA PHE A 103 3.39 -4.81 -7.16
C PHE A 103 4.29 -3.76 -6.53
N ILE A 104 5.38 -3.43 -7.21
CA ILE A 104 6.40 -2.49 -6.74
C ILE A 104 6.58 -1.40 -7.79
N SER A 105 6.62 -0.16 -7.34
CA SER A 105 6.93 0.97 -8.21
C SER A 105 8.41 0.97 -8.63
N ASP A 106 8.70 1.60 -9.77
CA ASP A 106 10.04 1.61 -10.35
C ASP A 106 11.11 2.12 -9.38
N HIS A 107 10.83 3.15 -8.58
CA HIS A 107 11.83 3.68 -7.65
C HIS A 107 12.18 2.67 -6.55
N VAL A 108 11.21 1.90 -6.04
CA VAL A 108 11.46 0.83 -5.05
C VAL A 108 12.23 -0.31 -5.70
N TYR A 109 11.80 -0.73 -6.90
CA TYR A 109 12.48 -1.77 -7.66
C TYR A 109 13.94 -1.41 -7.93
N ASN A 110 14.20 -0.23 -8.49
CA ASN A 110 15.55 0.24 -8.82
C ASN A 110 16.42 0.37 -7.58
N THR A 111 15.87 0.85 -6.46
CA THR A 111 16.61 0.91 -5.18
C THR A 111 17.08 -0.46 -4.72
N ILE A 112 16.22 -1.49 -4.84
CA ILE A 112 16.57 -2.87 -4.49
C ILE A 112 17.57 -3.45 -5.49
N ALA A 113 17.33 -3.27 -6.79
CA ALA A 113 18.17 -3.80 -7.86
C ALA A 113 19.59 -3.22 -7.82
N ASP A 114 19.70 -1.89 -7.70
CA ASP A 114 20.99 -1.20 -7.59
C ASP A 114 21.71 -1.56 -6.29
N GLY A 115 20.98 -1.69 -5.19
CA GLY A 115 21.52 -2.09 -3.89
C GLY A 115 22.05 -3.53 -3.86
N ALA A 116 21.39 -4.45 -4.56
CA ALA A 116 21.83 -5.84 -4.71
C ALA A 116 22.99 -5.98 -5.72
N GLY A 117 23.06 -5.10 -6.72
CA GLY A 117 24.03 -5.16 -7.79
C GLY A 117 23.93 -6.47 -8.57
N LYS A 118 25.00 -7.28 -8.54
CA LYS A 118 25.02 -8.61 -9.20
C LYS A 118 24.53 -9.74 -8.29
N ALA A 119 24.32 -9.47 -7.01
CA ALA A 119 23.90 -10.50 -6.06
C ALA A 119 22.40 -10.78 -6.21
N PRO A 120 21.94 -12.02 -5.96
CA PRO A 120 20.52 -12.30 -5.89
C PRO A 120 19.90 -11.63 -4.66
N VAL A 121 18.66 -11.16 -4.81
CA VAL A 121 17.83 -10.77 -3.65
C VAL A 121 17.42 -12.05 -2.93
N GLY A 122 17.86 -12.22 -1.68
CA GLY A 122 17.63 -13.41 -0.87
C GLY A 122 16.21 -13.56 -0.33
N HIS A 123 15.19 -13.46 -1.19
CA HIS A 123 13.78 -13.58 -0.85
C HIS A 123 13.02 -14.34 -1.94
N GLY A 124 12.24 -15.35 -1.55
CA GLY A 124 11.41 -16.12 -2.47
C GLY A 124 10.68 -17.25 -1.76
N TYR A 125 9.57 -17.70 -2.35
CA TYR A 125 8.83 -18.87 -1.90
C TYR A 125 9.05 -20.02 -2.88
N THR A 126 8.96 -21.28 -2.42
CA THR A 126 9.10 -22.48 -3.28
C THR A 126 8.18 -22.44 -4.51
N TYR A 127 7.02 -21.81 -4.38
CA TYR A 127 6.00 -21.71 -5.42
C TYR A 127 5.86 -20.30 -6.02
N SER A 128 6.79 -19.39 -5.75
CA SER A 128 6.84 -18.12 -6.46
C SER A 128 7.17 -18.36 -7.93
N ALA A 129 6.30 -17.87 -8.81
CA ALA A 129 6.47 -17.89 -10.26
C ALA A 129 6.92 -16.52 -10.78
#